data_AF-A0A847HLL0-F1
#
_entry.id   AF-A0A847HLL0-F1
#
_cell.length_a   1.000
_cell.length_b   1.000
_cell.length_c   1.000
_cell.angle_alpha   90.00
_cell.angle_beta   90.00
_cell.angle_gamma   90.00
#
_symmetry.space_group_name_H-M   'P 1'
#
loop_
_entity.id
_entity.type
_entity.pdbx_description
1 polymer ?
#
loop_
_entity_poly.entity_id
_entity_poly.type
_entity_poly.pdbx_seq_one_letter_code
_entity_poly.pdbx_strand_id
1 'polypeptide(L)'
;MHKTAKGFTIIEILVAIAVLSLVLLFIIPVFSYSRRASTTMNRLDSYHDVRRVDQEIASEIKFGSAILYPPRPTGSDAGEWHSQIIYRNSINQTQIIFVNEKDQLMMLNYDEILGSYLSNARLLGSNIKEFATRRHGNSVIEYKLCFEAEQREFAVSNRIALMNVF
;
A
#
# COMPACT_ATOMS: atom_id res chain seq x y z
N MET A 1 -9.69 -23.44 67.20
CA MET A 1 -9.48 -22.34 66.23
C MET A 1 -10.59 -22.39 65.18
N HIS A 2 -11.68 -21.66 65.37
CA HIS A 2 -12.71 -21.51 64.35
C HIS A 2 -12.45 -20.22 63.55
N LYS A 3 -12.10 -20.38 62.27
CA LYS A 3 -12.10 -19.28 61.30
C LYS A 3 -13.56 -19.00 60.95
N THR A 4 -14.13 -17.94 61.50
CA THR A 4 -15.42 -17.40 61.05
C THR A 4 -15.26 -16.86 59.63
N ALA A 5 -15.85 -17.54 58.65
CA ALA A 5 -16.02 -17.00 57.32
C ALA A 5 -16.98 -15.80 57.42
N LYS A 6 -16.47 -14.58 57.21
CA LYS A 6 -17.31 -13.38 57.10
C LYS A 6 -18.10 -13.46 55.80
N GLY A 7 -19.42 -13.67 55.91
CA GLY A 7 -20.32 -13.61 54.76
C GLY A 7 -20.48 -12.17 54.27
N PHE A 8 -20.62 -12.00 52.95
CA PHE A 8 -20.89 -10.71 52.33
C PHE A 8 -22.30 -10.22 52.68
N THR A 9 -22.42 -8.94 53.05
CA THR A 9 -23.72 -8.32 53.28
C THR A 9 -24.33 -7.82 51.96
N ILE A 10 -25.66 -7.82 51.84
CA ILE A 10 -26.38 -7.31 50.65
C ILE A 10 -26.02 -5.83 50.39
N ILE A 11 -25.77 -5.07 51.45
CA ILE A 11 -25.38 -3.66 51.39
C ILE A 11 -23.99 -3.50 50.75
N GLU A 12 -23.00 -4.33 51.13
CA GLU A 12 -21.67 -4.31 50.48
C GLU A 12 -21.76 -4.61 48.99
N ILE A 13 -22.64 -5.53 48.58
CA ILE A 13 -22.86 -5.86 47.17
C ILE A 13 -23.45 -4.66 46.42
N LEU A 14 -24.45 -3.98 46.99
CA LEU A 14 -25.05 -2.78 46.39
C LEU A 14 -24.05 -1.64 46.25
N VAL A 15 -23.24 -1.39 47.28
CA VAL A 15 -22.20 -0.36 47.26
C VAL A 15 -21.14 -0.70 46.21
N ALA A 16 -20.71 -1.96 46.12
CA ALA A 16 -19.75 -2.41 45.12
C ALA A 16 -20.27 -2.20 43.69
N ILE A 17 -21.56 -2.51 43.43
CA ILE A 17 -22.18 -2.28 42.12
C ILE A 17 -22.25 -0.79 41.78
N ALA A 18 -22.60 0.07 42.75
CA ALA A 18 -22.67 1.51 42.54
C ALA A 18 -21.29 2.10 42.18
N VAL A 19 -20.25 1.73 42.92
CA VAL A 19 -18.87 2.17 42.66
C VAL A 19 -18.38 1.63 41.31
N LEU A 20 -18.61 0.35 41.00
CA LEU A 20 -18.23 -0.25 39.73
C LEU A 20 -18.90 0.45 38.54
N SER A 21 -20.20 0.77 38.66
CA SER A 21 -20.97 1.47 37.62
C SER A 21 -20.42 2.86 37.35
N LEU A 22 -20.05 3.60 38.41
CA LEU A 22 -19.45 4.92 38.29
C LEU A 22 -18.09 4.86 37.60
N VAL A 23 -17.25 3.88 37.94
CA VAL A 23 -15.95 3.65 37.30
C VAL A 23 -16.11 3.30 35.81
N LEU A 24 -17.05 2.41 35.47
CA LEU A 24 -17.32 2.04 34.07
C LEU A 24 -17.78 3.24 33.23
N LEU A 25 -18.54 4.15 33.81
CA LEU A 25 -19.00 5.39 33.16
C LEU A 25 -17.85 6.27 32.66
N PHE A 26 -16.71 6.28 33.38
CA PHE A 26 -15.50 6.99 32.96
C PHE A 26 -14.63 6.19 31.99
N ILE A 27 -14.57 4.86 32.16
CA ILE A 27 -13.69 3.99 31.36
C ILE A 27 -14.24 3.81 29.93
N ILE A 28 -15.54 3.55 29.78
CA ILE A 28 -16.18 3.26 28.48
C ILE A 28 -15.90 4.34 27.41
N PRO A 29 -16.10 5.65 27.67
CA PRO A 29 -15.82 6.67 26.66
C PRO A 29 -14.34 6.74 26.27
N VAL A 30 -13.41 6.57 27.22
CA VAL A 30 -11.96 6.59 26.94
C VAL A 30 -11.56 5.48 25.97
N PHE A 31 -12.05 4.26 26.19
CA PHE A 31 -11.79 3.13 25.28
C PHE A 31 -12.49 3.29 23.92
N SER A 32 -13.68 3.89 23.89
CA SER A 32 -14.40 4.19 22.64
C SER A 32 -13.64 5.20 21.77
N TYR A 33 -13.16 6.30 22.37
CA TYR A 33 -12.34 7.30 21.67
C TYR A 33 -11.00 6.73 21.21
N SER A 34 -10.34 5.92 22.03
CA SER A 34 -9.07 5.26 21.67
C SER A 34 -9.23 4.36 20.44
N ARG A 35 -10.30 3.54 20.37
CA ARG A 35 -10.59 2.72 19.19
C ARG A 35 -10.87 3.57 17.95
N ARG A 36 -11.60 4.68 18.08
CA ARG A 36 -11.87 5.61 16.95
C ARG A 36 -10.62 6.35 16.47
N ALA A 37 -9.69 6.67 17.37
CA ALA A 37 -8.42 7.28 17.03
C ALA A 37 -7.53 6.30 16.24
N SER A 38 -7.48 5.04 16.67
CA SER A 38 -6.73 4.00 15.96
C SER A 38 -7.25 3.75 14.55
N THR A 39 -8.57 3.69 14.34
CA THR A 39 -9.12 3.54 12.97
C THR A 39 -8.86 4.76 12.10
N THR A 40 -8.77 5.96 12.68
CA THR A 40 -8.42 7.18 11.93
C THR A 40 -6.93 7.22 11.57
N MET A 41 -6.04 6.80 12.48
CA MET A 41 -4.60 6.69 12.22
C MET A 41 -4.30 5.63 11.15
N ASN A 42 -4.88 4.44 11.23
CA ASN A 42 -4.67 3.38 10.24
C ASN A 42 -5.08 3.81 8.82
N ARG A 43 -6.16 4.60 8.70
CA ARG A 43 -6.59 5.18 7.43
C ARG A 43 -5.58 6.18 6.89
N LEU A 44 -5.06 7.05 7.76
CA LEU A 44 -4.07 8.04 7.38
C LEU A 44 -2.79 7.38 6.89
N ASP A 45 -2.33 6.34 7.60
CA ASP A 45 -1.15 5.54 7.22
C ASP A 45 -1.33 4.89 5.84
N SER A 46 -2.52 4.31 5.57
CA SER A 46 -2.83 3.72 4.27
C SER A 46 -2.73 4.73 3.11
N TYR A 47 -3.18 5.98 3.31
CA TYR A 47 -3.03 7.04 2.28
C TYR A 47 -1.59 7.50 2.11
N HIS A 48 -0.80 7.54 3.19
CA HIS A 48 0.62 7.87 3.10
C HIS A 48 1.39 6.82 2.32
N ASP A 49 1.09 5.53 2.52
CA ASP A 49 1.69 4.44 1.75
C ASP A 49 1.38 4.55 0.27
N VAL A 50 0.12 4.81 -0.09
CA VAL A 50 -0.31 5.01 -1.48
C VAL A 50 0.48 6.14 -2.17
N ARG A 51 0.62 7.29 -1.49
CA ARG A 51 1.38 8.43 -2.03
C ARG A 51 2.88 8.14 -2.13
N ARG A 52 3.44 7.43 -1.15
CA ARG A 52 4.84 7.02 -1.17
C ARG A 52 5.14 6.14 -2.38
N VAL A 53 4.30 5.13 -2.62
CA VAL A 53 4.41 4.23 -3.77
C VAL A 53 4.27 4.97 -5.09
N ASP A 54 3.27 5.86 -5.21
CA ASP A 54 3.08 6.68 -6.42
C ASP A 54 4.31 7.55 -6.73
N GLN A 55 4.87 8.22 -5.72
CA GLN A 55 6.08 9.03 -5.89
C GLN A 55 7.30 8.19 -6.27
N GLU A 56 7.43 7.01 -5.67
CA GLU A 56 8.55 6.10 -5.92
C GLU A 56 8.52 5.59 -7.38
N ILE A 57 7.40 5.01 -7.82
CA ILE A 57 7.21 4.60 -9.23
C ILE A 57 7.42 5.79 -10.17
N ALA A 58 6.85 6.94 -9.82
CA ALA A 58 6.93 8.10 -10.67
C ALA A 58 8.36 8.57 -10.87
N SER A 59 9.15 8.57 -9.81
CA SER A 59 10.57 8.92 -9.88
C SER A 59 11.36 7.92 -10.73
N GLU A 60 11.16 6.62 -10.54
CA GLU A 60 11.89 5.56 -11.26
C GLU A 60 11.58 5.60 -12.77
N ILE A 61 10.31 5.71 -13.15
CA ILE A 61 9.89 5.76 -14.58
C ILE A 61 10.34 7.07 -15.23
N LYS A 62 10.21 8.22 -14.54
CA LYS A 62 10.53 9.54 -15.09
C LYS A 62 11.99 9.65 -15.53
N PHE A 63 12.92 9.03 -14.79
CA PHE A 63 14.33 9.01 -15.15
C PHE A 63 14.72 7.86 -16.09
N GLY A 64 13.72 7.06 -16.52
CA GLY A 64 13.90 6.06 -17.56
C GLY A 64 14.37 6.68 -18.88
N SER A 65 15.19 5.92 -19.60
CA SER A 65 15.71 6.26 -20.93
C SER A 65 14.83 5.72 -22.06
N ALA A 66 14.18 4.58 -21.87
CA ALA A 66 13.29 4.01 -22.89
C ALA A 66 12.21 3.10 -22.30
N ILE A 67 11.00 3.15 -22.85
CA ILE A 67 9.94 2.18 -22.54
C ILE A 67 10.07 1.00 -23.51
N LEU A 68 10.24 -0.20 -22.97
CA LEU A 68 10.29 -1.46 -23.72
C LEU A 68 8.90 -2.13 -23.78
N TYR A 69 8.14 -2.02 -22.69
CA TYR A 69 6.77 -2.52 -22.59
C TYR A 69 5.98 -1.64 -21.60
N PRO A 70 4.69 -1.29 -21.84
CA PRO A 70 3.83 -1.67 -22.97
C PRO A 70 4.37 -1.33 -24.37
N PRO A 71 3.99 -2.11 -25.40
CA PRO A 71 4.42 -1.84 -26.76
C PRO A 71 3.92 -0.46 -27.21
N ARG A 72 4.63 0.12 -28.17
CA ARG A 72 4.20 1.38 -28.78
C ARG A 72 2.84 1.15 -29.46
N PRO A 73 1.80 1.96 -29.16
CA PRO A 73 0.51 1.83 -29.83
C PRO A 73 0.64 2.13 -31.32
N THR A 74 -0.17 1.46 -32.12
CA THR A 74 -0.33 1.76 -33.55
C THR A 74 -1.16 3.03 -33.69
N GLY A 75 -0.49 4.18 -33.89
CA GLY A 75 -1.15 5.47 -34.09
C GLY A 75 -0.78 6.51 -33.03
N SER A 76 -1.58 7.57 -32.93
CA SER A 76 -1.42 8.65 -31.95
C SER A 76 -2.08 8.37 -30.60
N ASP A 77 -2.87 7.30 -30.51
CA ASP A 77 -3.72 7.01 -29.35
C ASP A 77 -3.01 6.17 -28.27
N ALA A 78 -3.66 6.07 -27.12
CA ALA A 78 -3.20 5.25 -26.00
C ALA A 78 -3.25 3.75 -26.37
N GLY A 79 -2.23 3.00 -25.96
CA GLY A 79 -2.22 1.55 -26.06
C GLY A 79 -3.16 0.86 -25.07
N GLU A 80 -3.16 -0.47 -25.12
CA GLU A 80 -3.89 -1.31 -24.18
C GLU A 80 -3.28 -1.27 -22.78
N TRP A 81 -4.09 -1.66 -21.79
CA TRP A 81 -3.66 -1.82 -20.41
C TRP A 81 -2.96 -3.17 -20.22
N HIS A 82 -1.83 -3.14 -19.52
CA HIS A 82 -1.02 -4.31 -19.23
C HIS A 82 -0.58 -4.34 -17.77
N SER A 83 -0.42 -5.53 -17.20
CA SER A 83 -0.15 -5.74 -15.77
C SER A 83 1.28 -5.42 -15.31
N GLN A 84 2.14 -4.95 -16.22
CA GLN A 84 3.55 -4.71 -15.96
C GLN A 84 4.09 -3.62 -16.87
N ILE A 85 5.18 -3.00 -16.44
CA ILE A 85 5.99 -2.10 -17.26
C ILE A 85 7.43 -2.62 -17.31
N ILE A 86 8.02 -2.54 -18.50
CA ILE A 86 9.44 -2.81 -18.72
C ILE A 86 10.04 -1.55 -19.33
N TYR A 87 11.08 -1.02 -18.71
CA TYR A 87 11.78 0.16 -19.18
C TYR A 87 13.28 0.05 -18.92
N ARG A 88 14.05 0.89 -19.60
CA ARG A 88 15.46 1.09 -19.31
C ARG A 88 15.62 2.27 -18.37
N ASN A 89 16.41 2.10 -17.31
CA ASN A 89 16.73 3.18 -16.40
C ASN A 89 17.77 4.16 -17.01
N SER A 90 18.22 5.13 -16.22
CA SER A 90 19.21 6.14 -16.66
C SER A 90 20.59 5.56 -16.99
N ILE A 91 20.92 4.38 -16.46
CA ILE A 91 22.17 3.65 -16.75
C ILE A 91 21.96 2.50 -17.75
N ASN A 92 20.86 2.55 -18.50
CA ASN A 92 20.52 1.61 -19.58
C ASN A 92 20.32 0.15 -19.11
N GLN A 93 20.02 -0.06 -17.83
CA GLN A 93 19.62 -1.38 -17.32
C GLN A 93 18.13 -1.62 -17.48
N THR A 94 17.76 -2.87 -17.76
CA THR A 94 16.36 -3.29 -17.93
C THR A 94 15.68 -3.48 -16.57
N GLN A 95 14.69 -2.65 -16.27
CA GLN A 95 13.87 -2.74 -15.07
C GLN A 95 12.46 -3.19 -15.40
N ILE A 96 11.89 -4.02 -14.53
CA ILE A 96 10.53 -4.57 -14.63
C ILE A 96 9.79 -4.22 -13.36
N ILE A 97 8.63 -3.57 -13.47
CA ILE A 97 7.71 -3.36 -12.36
C ILE A 97 6.44 -4.18 -12.60
N PHE A 98 6.05 -4.99 -11.61
CA PHE A 98 4.89 -5.88 -11.67
C PHE A 98 4.34 -6.15 -10.28
N VAL A 99 3.11 -6.66 -10.21
CA VAL A 99 2.51 -7.16 -8.95
C VAL A 99 2.70 -8.67 -8.88
N ASN A 100 3.19 -9.17 -7.74
CA ASN A 100 3.37 -10.60 -7.49
C ASN A 100 2.10 -11.26 -6.93
N GLU A 101 2.14 -12.58 -6.72
CA GLU A 101 1.03 -13.37 -6.15
C GLU A 101 0.66 -13.01 -4.69
N LYS A 102 1.45 -12.15 -4.03
CA LYS A 102 1.24 -11.71 -2.65
C LYS A 102 0.69 -10.28 -2.58
N ASP A 103 0.15 -9.75 -3.67
CA ASP A 103 -0.34 -8.37 -3.80
C ASP A 103 0.74 -7.33 -3.46
N GLN A 104 1.99 -7.62 -3.83
CA GLN A 104 3.13 -6.73 -3.66
C GLN A 104 3.61 -6.23 -5.00
N LEU A 105 3.79 -4.91 -5.10
CA LEU A 105 4.44 -4.28 -6.24
C LEU A 105 5.95 -4.42 -6.09
N MET A 106 6.54 -5.12 -7.04
CA MET A 106 7.95 -5.47 -7.07
C MET A 106 8.64 -4.79 -8.25
N MET A 107 9.87 -4.34 -8.04
CA MET A 107 10.77 -3.89 -9.08
C MET A 107 11.96 -4.84 -9.20
N LEU A 108 12.21 -5.32 -10.40
CA LEU A 108 13.25 -6.28 -10.72
C LEU A 108 14.23 -5.67 -11.71
N ASN A 109 15.53 -5.78 -11.42
CA ASN A 109 16.57 -5.48 -12.40
C ASN A 109 16.88 -6.77 -13.18
N TYR A 110 16.48 -6.83 -14.44
CA TYR A 110 16.65 -8.01 -15.28
C TYR A 110 18.12 -8.33 -15.56
N ASP A 111 18.96 -7.29 -15.69
CA ASP A 111 20.36 -7.49 -16.06
C ASP A 111 21.20 -8.07 -14.90
N GLU A 112 20.71 -7.93 -13.65
CA GLU A 112 21.31 -8.54 -12.46
C GLU A 112 20.92 -10.03 -12.27
N ILE A 113 19.89 -10.52 -12.98
CA ILE A 113 19.41 -11.91 -12.86
C ILE A 113 20.37 -12.92 -13.50
N LEU A 114 21.24 -12.47 -14.41
CA LEU A 114 22.17 -13.34 -15.14
C LEU A 114 23.29 -13.94 -14.25
N GLY A 115 23.37 -13.57 -12.97
CA GLY A 115 24.24 -14.20 -11.97
C GLY A 115 23.56 -15.32 -11.16
N SER A 116 24.34 -16.26 -10.65
CA SER A 116 23.86 -17.34 -9.77
C SER A 116 23.11 -16.75 -8.56
N TYR A 117 21.86 -17.17 -8.38
CA TYR A 117 20.94 -16.84 -7.28
C TYR A 117 20.13 -15.54 -7.44
N LEU A 118 18.85 -15.75 -7.78
CA LEU A 118 17.67 -14.94 -7.41
C LEU A 118 17.98 -13.47 -7.10
N SER A 119 17.92 -12.64 -8.15
CA SER A 119 17.85 -11.18 -8.04
C SER A 119 16.88 -10.74 -6.95
N ASN A 120 17.37 -9.87 -6.06
CA ASN A 120 16.60 -9.24 -5.00
C ASN A 120 15.60 -8.26 -5.61
N ALA A 121 14.44 -8.76 -6.05
CA ALA A 121 13.33 -7.90 -6.43
C ALA A 121 13.04 -6.93 -5.28
N ARG A 122 13.12 -5.63 -5.55
CA ARG A 122 12.88 -4.57 -4.58
C ARG A 122 11.38 -4.41 -4.39
N LEU A 123 10.92 -4.48 -3.15
CA LEU A 123 9.54 -4.16 -2.79
C LEU A 123 9.32 -2.65 -2.90
N LEU A 124 8.37 -2.24 -3.76
CA LEU A 124 7.94 -0.84 -3.86
C LEU A 124 6.75 -0.57 -2.93
N GLY A 125 5.79 -1.50 -2.87
CA GLY A 125 4.59 -1.37 -2.04
C GLY A 125 3.86 -2.69 -1.81
N SER A 126 3.00 -2.73 -0.79
CA SER A 126 2.16 -3.87 -0.41
C SER A 126 0.68 -3.53 -0.48
N ASN A 127 -0.18 -4.54 -0.48
CA ASN A 127 -1.64 -4.42 -0.57
C ASN A 127 -2.11 -3.80 -1.89
N ILE A 128 -1.40 -4.12 -2.98
CA ILE A 128 -1.70 -3.64 -4.33
C ILE A 128 -2.36 -4.81 -5.07
N LYS A 129 -3.67 -4.72 -5.26
CA LYS A 129 -4.49 -5.70 -5.97
C LYS A 129 -4.23 -5.71 -7.47
N GLU A 130 -4.04 -4.52 -8.03
CA GLU A 130 -3.92 -4.37 -9.48
C GLU A 130 -2.90 -3.28 -9.79
N PHE A 131 -1.99 -3.58 -10.71
CA PHE A 131 -1.16 -2.61 -11.38
C PHE A 131 -1.43 -2.74 -12.87
N ALA A 132 -1.85 -1.66 -13.50
CA ALA A 132 -2.10 -1.62 -14.93
C ALA A 132 -1.35 -0.44 -15.53
N THR A 133 -0.71 -0.65 -16.68
CA THR A 133 0.04 0.38 -17.38
C THR A 133 -0.32 0.39 -18.85
N ARG A 134 -0.31 1.56 -19.46
CA ARG A 134 -0.46 1.73 -20.91
C ARG A 134 0.48 2.80 -21.40
N ARG A 135 0.91 2.67 -22.65
CA ARG A 135 1.80 3.64 -23.30
C ARG A 135 1.01 4.61 -24.16
N HIS A 136 1.40 5.88 -24.11
CA HIS A 136 0.90 6.94 -24.99
C HIS A 136 2.06 7.42 -25.86
N GLY A 137 1.99 7.17 -27.17
CA GLY A 137 3.05 7.53 -28.10
C GLY A 137 4.42 6.96 -27.72
N ASN A 138 5.46 7.80 -27.71
CA ASN A 138 6.85 7.35 -27.56
C ASN A 138 7.38 7.36 -26.14
N SER A 139 7.02 8.36 -25.35
CA SER A 139 7.73 8.69 -24.11
C SER A 139 6.81 8.79 -22.91
N VAL A 140 5.51 8.54 -23.09
CA VAL A 140 4.53 8.72 -22.02
C VAL A 140 3.97 7.37 -21.60
N ILE A 141 4.01 7.11 -20.30
CA ILE A 141 3.34 5.99 -19.65
C ILE A 141 2.20 6.55 -18.81
N GLU A 142 1.05 5.88 -18.85
CA GLU A 142 0.03 6.03 -17.84
C GLU A 142 -0.05 4.73 -17.05
N TYR A 143 -0.07 4.83 -15.73
CA TYR A 143 -0.32 3.68 -14.87
C TYR A 143 -1.51 3.92 -13.95
N LYS A 144 -2.06 2.82 -13.47
CA LYS A 144 -3.12 2.73 -12.48
C LYS A 144 -2.70 1.72 -11.42
N LEU A 145 -2.82 2.10 -10.16
CA LEU A 145 -2.61 1.25 -8.99
C LEU A 145 -3.92 1.13 -8.24
N CYS A 146 -4.37 -0.09 -7.98
CA CYS A 146 -5.52 -0.36 -7.13
C CYS A 146 -5.03 -0.99 -5.81
N PHE A 147 -5.38 -0.36 -4.69
CA PHE A 147 -5.06 -0.81 -3.34
C PHE A 147 -6.33 -1.32 -2.65
N GLU A 148 -6.17 -2.33 -1.81
CA GLU A 148 -7.23 -2.79 -0.92
C GLU A 148 -6.90 -2.37 0.51
N ALA A 149 -7.72 -1.47 1.08
CA ALA A 149 -7.58 -1.04 2.47
C ALA A 149 -8.95 -1.01 3.16
N GLU A 150 -9.07 -1.70 4.30
CA GLU A 150 -10.27 -1.74 5.14
C GLU A 150 -11.60 -1.98 4.36
N GLN A 151 -11.60 -2.95 3.43
CA GLN A 151 -12.77 -3.29 2.58
C GLN A 151 -13.20 -2.22 1.57
N ARG A 152 -12.33 -1.24 1.27
CA ARG A 152 -12.54 -0.27 0.18
C ARG A 152 -11.38 -0.34 -0.80
N GLU A 153 -11.71 -0.23 -2.08
CA GLU A 153 -10.75 -0.15 -3.16
C GLU A 153 -10.38 1.30 -3.42
N PHE A 154 -9.07 1.58 -3.44
CA PHE A 154 -8.52 2.89 -3.77
C PHE A 154 -7.73 2.80 -5.06
N ALA A 155 -8.04 3.65 -6.04
CA ALA A 155 -7.30 3.69 -7.29
C ALA A 155 -6.53 5.01 -7.41
N VAL A 156 -5.24 4.91 -7.71
CA VAL A 156 -4.41 6.04 -8.15
C VAL A 156 -4.11 5.85 -9.63
N SER A 157 -4.24 6.91 -10.41
CA SER A 157 -3.79 6.91 -11.79
C SER A 157 -2.89 8.11 -12.04
N ASN A 158 -1.76 7.87 -12.71
CA ASN A 158 -0.78 8.89 -12.98
C ASN A 158 -0.23 8.72 -14.41
N ARG A 159 0.16 9.82 -15.02
CA ARG A 159 0.72 9.88 -16.38
C ARG A 159 2.07 10.57 -16.34
N ILE A 160 3.08 9.88 -16.85
CA ILE A 160 4.48 10.26 -16.72
C ILE A 160 5.13 10.27 -18.08
N ALA A 161 5.77 11.38 -18.39
CA ALA A 161 6.70 11.49 -19.50
C ALA A 161 8.11 11.16 -19.02
N LEU A 162 8.81 10.29 -19.75
CA LEU A 162 10.24 10.05 -19.56
C LEU A 162 11.02 11.34 -19.88
N MET A 163 11.99 11.69 -19.04
CA MET A 163 12.84 12.86 -19.24
C MET A 163 13.97 12.62 -20.25
N ASN A 164 14.48 11.39 -20.34
CA ASN A 164 15.70 11.06 -21.08
C ASN A 164 15.39 10.38 -22.43
N VAL A 165 14.42 10.91 -23.19
CA VAL A 165 14.08 10.38 -24.52
C VAL A 165 14.84 11.17 -25.57
N PHE A 166 15.92 10.58 -26.08
CA PHE A 166 16.72 11.08 -27.18
C PHE A 166 16.35 10.39 -28.49
#